data_AF-A0A7V9UG28-F1
#
_entry.id   AF-A0A7V9UG28-F1
#
_cell.length_a   1.000
_cell.length_b   1.000
_cell.length_c   1.000
_cell.angle_alpha   90.00
_cell.angle_beta   90.00
_cell.angle_gamma   90.00
#
_symmetry.space_group_name_H-M   'P 1'
#
loop_
_entity.id
_entity.type
_entity.pdbx_description
1 polymer ?
#
loop_
_entity_poly.entity_id
_entity_poly.type
_entity_poly.pdbx_seq_one_letter_code
_entity_poly.pdbx_strand_id
1 'polypeptide(L)'
;MKCSPIIRPLATVFFALTMGLQLVVEGQYDQGYGATPPPYYLQQDSQAPVFPQTGSSPFAQPIQSPFTQPVQSQPRPSPFTQPEQSPVSLPVGPSLFTKPPAIKDITPTNTDEIIQLPSQKENPGMPQERQVSQLPVGDMALESVIQSQLIDLRDLDFSKAYYAYMSLDFQKAFSVDVFKAFVRKSPTLFRNKSFLLDSTNFEDVIAKVKGKLVSTDGQTAQVQYDLIQEDGVWKIRKIDLTPLIQPSPKKRKLSNQPR
;
A
#
# COMPACT_ATOMS: atom_id res chain seq x y z
N MET A 1 28.55 -12.53 48.27
CA MET A 1 28.56 -11.69 47.05
C MET A 1 27.12 -11.46 46.63
N LYS A 2 26.59 -10.25 46.82
CA LYS A 2 25.19 -9.88 46.53
C LYS A 2 25.16 -9.13 45.20
N CYS A 3 24.67 -9.77 44.14
CA CYS A 3 24.45 -9.11 42.85
C CYS A 3 23.12 -8.35 42.90
N SER A 4 23.18 -7.02 42.75
CA SER A 4 21.98 -6.17 42.57
C SER A 4 21.59 -6.15 41.09
N PRO A 5 20.29 -6.22 40.74
CA PRO A 5 19.85 -6.08 39.37
C PRO A 5 19.83 -4.61 38.94
N ILE A 6 20.42 -4.34 37.78
CA ILE A 6 20.39 -3.04 37.09
C ILE A 6 19.01 -2.91 36.42
N ILE A 7 18.12 -2.13 37.03
CA ILE A 7 16.84 -1.72 36.44
C ILE A 7 17.12 -0.51 35.55
N ARG A 8 16.96 -0.67 34.23
CA ARG A 8 16.95 0.47 33.30
C ARG A 8 15.51 0.95 33.12
N PRO A 9 15.21 2.25 33.25
CA PRO A 9 13.88 2.76 32.92
C PRO A 9 13.71 2.79 31.39
N LEU A 10 12.63 2.17 30.90
CA LEU A 10 12.11 2.43 29.56
C LEU A 10 11.56 3.87 29.55
N ALA A 11 12.23 4.77 28.84
CA ALA A 11 11.66 6.05 28.47
C ALA A 11 10.67 5.81 27.32
N THR A 12 9.40 5.63 27.66
CA THR A 12 8.29 5.64 26.70
C THR A 12 8.05 7.09 26.28
N VAL A 13 8.53 7.48 25.11
CA VAL A 13 8.20 8.77 24.48
C VAL A 13 6.84 8.60 23.79
N PHE A 14 5.77 8.99 24.48
CA PHE A 14 4.47 9.21 23.86
C PHE A 14 4.50 10.53 23.09
N PHE A 15 4.56 10.46 21.75
CA PHE A 15 4.21 11.59 20.90
C PHE A 15 2.69 11.63 20.75
N ALA A 16 2.01 12.36 21.64
CA ALA A 16 0.62 12.75 21.45
C ALA A 16 0.61 14.11 20.74
N LEU A 17 0.43 14.10 19.42
CA LEU A 17 0.12 15.31 18.64
C LEU A 17 -1.28 15.15 18.05
N THR A 18 -2.28 15.28 18.90
CA THR A 18 -3.68 15.41 18.50
C THR A 18 -3.95 16.90 18.27
N MET A 19 -3.61 17.41 17.09
CA MET A 19 -4.17 18.68 16.64
C MET A 19 -5.50 18.39 15.97
N GLY A 20 -6.57 18.79 16.66
CA GLY A 20 -7.93 18.77 16.13
C GLY A 20 -8.04 19.74 14.96
N LEU A 21 -8.44 19.19 13.82
CA LEU A 21 -8.97 19.96 12.69
C LEU A 21 -10.42 19.53 12.51
N GLN A 22 -11.33 20.23 13.20
CA GLN A 22 -12.76 20.08 13.01
C GLN A 22 -13.14 20.86 11.74
N LEU A 23 -13.00 20.22 10.58
CA LEU A 23 -13.59 20.73 9.34
C LEU A 23 -15.06 20.29 9.31
N VAL A 24 -15.94 21.21 9.70
CA VAL A 24 -17.37 21.11 9.39
C VAL A 24 -17.50 21.36 7.89
N VAL A 25 -17.67 20.29 7.12
CA VAL A 25 -18.09 20.35 5.72
C VAL A 25 -19.52 19.82 5.67
N GLU A 26 -20.49 20.70 5.84
CA GLU A 26 -21.87 20.43 5.44
C GLU A 26 -21.93 20.53 3.91
N GLY A 27 -21.62 19.42 3.25
CA GLY A 27 -21.87 19.24 1.82
C GLY A 27 -23.21 18.55 1.63
N GLN A 28 -24.21 19.26 1.10
CA GLN A 28 -25.38 18.65 0.47
C GLN A 28 -24.89 17.79 -0.70
N TYR A 29 -24.95 16.46 -0.56
CA TYR A 29 -24.71 15.54 -1.66
C TYR A 29 -25.95 15.52 -2.55
N ASP A 30 -25.91 16.35 -3.60
CA ASP A 30 -26.84 16.28 -4.71
C ASP A 30 -26.58 14.99 -5.49
N GLN A 31 -27.60 14.13 -5.61
CA GLN A 31 -27.52 12.86 -6.35
C GLN A 31 -27.59 13.11 -7.86
N GLY A 32 -26.51 13.65 -8.41
CA GLY A 32 -26.28 13.73 -9.85
C GLY A 32 -25.44 12.56 -10.35
N TYR A 33 -26.07 11.41 -10.62
CA TYR A 33 -25.45 10.34 -11.40
C TYR A 33 -25.21 10.84 -12.83
N GLY A 34 -23.96 11.12 -13.20
CA GLY A 34 -23.63 11.57 -14.56
C GLY A 34 -22.19 11.97 -14.81
N ALA A 35 -21.21 11.39 -14.12
CA ALA A 35 -19.79 11.57 -14.48
C ALA A 35 -19.23 10.22 -14.94
N THR A 36 -19.12 10.04 -16.25
CA THR A 36 -18.26 9.01 -16.83
C THR A 36 -16.85 9.17 -16.26
N PRO A 37 -16.23 8.11 -15.70
CA PRO A 37 -14.86 8.19 -15.23
C PRO A 37 -13.94 8.60 -16.39
N PRO A 38 -12.88 9.38 -16.14
CA PRO A 38 -11.94 9.75 -17.18
C PRO A 38 -11.34 8.49 -17.81
N PRO A 39 -11.15 8.44 -19.15
CA PRO A 39 -10.51 7.32 -19.80
C PRO A 39 -9.07 7.22 -19.27
N TYR A 40 -8.78 6.18 -18.51
CA TYR A 40 -7.40 5.82 -18.20
C TYR A 40 -6.70 5.50 -19.53
N TYR A 41 -5.58 6.17 -19.77
CA TYR A 41 -4.80 6.11 -21.01
C TYR A 41 -4.51 4.68 -21.47
N LEU A 42 -5.09 4.32 -22.61
CA LEU A 42 -4.65 3.23 -23.48
C LEU A 42 -3.44 3.75 -24.28
N GLN A 43 -2.24 3.71 -23.69
CA GLN A 43 -1.00 3.85 -24.46
C GLN A 43 -0.61 2.46 -24.98
N GLN A 44 -1.25 2.07 -26.08
CA GLN A 44 -1.03 0.78 -26.76
C GLN A 44 -0.04 0.98 -27.92
N ASP A 45 1.26 1.10 -27.61
CA ASP A 45 2.30 0.94 -28.63
C ASP A 45 2.45 -0.55 -28.98
N SER A 46 1.68 -0.96 -29.97
CA SER A 46 1.76 -2.27 -30.60
C SER A 46 2.90 -2.27 -31.62
N GLN A 47 4.10 -2.69 -31.20
CA GLN A 47 5.04 -3.31 -32.14
C GLN A 47 5.06 -4.81 -31.88
N ALA A 48 4.30 -5.53 -32.70
CA ALA A 48 4.32 -6.99 -32.74
C ALA A 48 5.64 -7.47 -33.34
N PRO A 49 6.32 -8.47 -32.75
CA PRO A 49 7.39 -9.18 -33.42
C PRO A 49 6.82 -10.04 -34.56
N VAL A 50 7.26 -9.75 -35.79
CA VAL A 50 7.04 -10.60 -36.96
C VAL A 50 7.88 -11.86 -36.79
N PHE A 51 7.23 -12.98 -36.47
CA PHE A 51 7.86 -14.31 -36.54
C PHE A 51 7.63 -14.91 -37.93
N PRO A 52 8.66 -15.30 -38.68
CA PRO A 52 8.47 -16.05 -39.92
C PRO A 52 7.96 -17.47 -39.63
N GLN A 53 6.98 -17.88 -40.44
CA GLN A 53 6.33 -19.18 -40.34
C GLN A 53 7.25 -20.35 -40.72
N THR A 54 6.88 -21.47 -40.12
CA THR A 54 7.41 -22.82 -40.15
C THR A 54 7.57 -23.42 -41.56
N GLY A 55 8.79 -23.84 -41.88
CA GLY A 55 9.08 -24.84 -42.90
C GLY A 55 9.18 -26.23 -42.27
N SER A 56 8.44 -27.16 -42.84
CA SER A 56 8.33 -28.58 -42.49
C SER A 56 9.66 -29.33 -42.47
N SER A 57 9.87 -30.23 -41.51
CA SER A 57 10.58 -31.50 -41.76
C SER A 57 10.36 -32.52 -40.63
N PRO A 58 10.02 -33.78 -40.94
CA PRO A 58 9.97 -34.87 -39.99
C PRO A 58 11.27 -35.68 -40.08
N PHE A 59 12.13 -35.61 -39.06
CA PHE A 59 13.16 -36.62 -38.88
C PHE A 59 13.35 -36.90 -37.39
N ALA A 60 12.82 -38.04 -36.96
CA ALA A 60 13.26 -38.73 -35.77
C ALA A 60 14.76 -39.06 -35.92
N GLN A 61 15.52 -39.05 -34.82
CA GLN A 61 16.70 -39.88 -34.50
C GLN A 61 17.25 -39.49 -33.09
N PRO A 62 18.08 -40.34 -32.46
CA PRO A 62 17.90 -40.74 -31.06
C PRO A 62 18.90 -40.13 -30.05
N ILE A 63 18.56 -40.40 -28.79
CA ILE A 63 19.27 -40.22 -27.52
C ILE A 63 20.81 -40.27 -27.65
N GLN A 64 21.49 -39.20 -27.21
CA GLN A 64 22.90 -39.24 -26.80
C GLN A 64 23.08 -38.64 -25.39
N SER A 65 23.91 -39.35 -24.63
CA SER A 65 24.23 -39.29 -23.20
C SER A 65 24.98 -38.00 -22.76
N PRO A 66 25.18 -37.79 -21.44
CA PRO A 66 25.54 -36.48 -20.88
C PRO A 66 27.03 -36.15 -21.06
N PHE A 67 27.29 -34.98 -21.62
CA PHE A 67 28.63 -34.42 -21.76
C PHE A 67 29.09 -33.82 -20.42
N THR A 68 30.13 -34.41 -19.82
CA THR A 68 30.84 -33.83 -18.67
C THR A 68 31.71 -32.68 -19.17
N GLN A 69 31.38 -31.43 -18.81
CA GLN A 69 32.26 -30.29 -19.09
C GLN A 69 33.33 -30.15 -18.00
N PRO A 70 34.61 -29.95 -18.36
CA PRO A 70 35.66 -29.65 -17.39
C PRO A 70 35.49 -28.22 -16.84
N VAL A 71 35.66 -28.09 -15.53
CA VAL A 71 35.67 -26.83 -14.79
C VAL A 71 36.84 -25.97 -15.30
N GLN A 72 36.53 -24.94 -16.09
CA GLN A 72 37.48 -23.87 -16.42
C GLN A 72 37.65 -22.97 -15.20
N SER A 73 38.85 -22.99 -14.64
CA SER A 73 39.29 -22.08 -13.58
C SER A 73 39.31 -20.65 -14.12
N GLN A 74 38.37 -19.80 -13.69
CA GLN A 74 38.40 -18.39 -14.03
C GLN A 74 39.48 -17.65 -13.23
N PRO A 75 40.24 -16.74 -13.88
CA PRO A 75 41.24 -15.93 -13.21
C PRO A 75 40.60 -14.95 -12.22
N ARG A 76 41.24 -14.83 -11.06
CA ARG A 76 40.89 -13.93 -9.95
C ARG A 76 40.86 -12.47 -10.44
N PRO A 77 39.78 -11.70 -10.23
CA PRO A 77 39.78 -10.28 -10.61
C PRO A 77 40.75 -9.48 -9.74
N SER A 78 41.57 -8.65 -10.40
CA SER A 78 42.50 -7.72 -9.78
C SER A 78 41.76 -6.68 -8.91
N PRO A 79 42.39 -6.16 -7.84
CA PRO A 79 41.81 -5.12 -7.01
C PRO A 79 41.58 -3.83 -7.82
N PHE A 80 40.34 -3.36 -7.79
CA PHE A 80 39.89 -2.15 -8.46
C PHE A 80 40.47 -0.92 -7.74
N THR A 81 41.40 -0.21 -8.36
CA THR A 81 41.85 1.11 -7.90
C THR A 81 40.74 2.12 -8.19
N GLN A 82 40.13 2.68 -7.15
CA GLN A 82 39.17 3.77 -7.30
C GLN A 82 39.91 5.04 -7.78
N PRO A 83 39.43 5.71 -8.86
CA PRO A 83 39.90 7.04 -9.18
C PRO A 83 39.35 8.04 -8.16
N GLU A 84 40.27 8.79 -7.56
CA GLU A 84 40.03 9.94 -6.70
C GLU A 84 39.15 10.97 -7.43
N GLN A 85 37.88 11.08 -7.04
CA GLN A 85 36.99 12.11 -7.56
C GLN A 85 37.24 13.40 -6.79
N SER A 86 37.81 14.39 -7.48
CA SER A 86 37.93 15.76 -6.98
C SER A 86 36.54 16.39 -6.76
N PRO A 87 36.37 17.23 -5.73
CA PRO A 87 35.09 17.85 -5.41
C PRO A 87 34.68 18.86 -6.48
N VAL A 88 33.56 18.59 -7.16
CA VAL A 88 32.89 19.54 -8.06
C VAL A 88 32.22 20.61 -7.22
N SER A 89 32.76 21.84 -7.26
CA SER A 89 32.10 23.03 -6.71
C SER A 89 30.90 23.40 -7.58
N LEU A 90 29.68 23.28 -7.03
CA LEU A 90 28.46 23.76 -7.68
C LEU A 90 28.36 25.29 -7.53
N PRO A 91 27.97 26.03 -8.59
CA PRO A 91 27.71 27.45 -8.49
C PRO A 91 26.40 27.71 -7.74
N VAL A 92 26.50 28.47 -6.65
CA VAL A 92 25.36 29.02 -5.91
C VAL A 92 24.71 30.11 -6.75
N GLY A 93 23.61 29.77 -7.42
CA GLY A 93 22.76 30.73 -8.11
C GLY A 93 21.95 31.57 -7.11
N PRO A 94 21.65 32.85 -7.41
CA PRO A 94 20.90 33.73 -6.51
C PRO A 94 19.45 33.27 -6.38
N SER A 95 19.05 32.96 -5.14
CA SER A 95 17.65 32.75 -4.75
C SER A 95 16.83 34.01 -5.03
N LEU A 96 15.99 33.96 -6.05
CA LEU A 96 14.91 34.91 -6.27
C LEU A 96 13.77 34.60 -5.28
N PHE A 97 13.95 35.03 -4.03
CA PHE A 97 12.89 35.09 -3.03
C PHE A 97 11.99 36.28 -3.39
N THR A 98 10.94 36.04 -4.17
CA THR A 98 9.88 37.03 -4.38
C THR A 98 9.06 37.17 -3.10
N LYS A 99 9.12 38.38 -2.54
CA LYS A 99 8.35 38.90 -1.42
C LYS A 99 6.85 38.54 -1.56
N PRO A 100 6.19 37.94 -0.54
CA PRO A 100 4.76 37.73 -0.56
C PRO A 100 4.01 39.08 -0.56
N PRO A 101 2.90 39.21 -1.30
CA PRO A 101 2.11 40.43 -1.35
C PRO A 101 1.49 40.73 0.03
N ALA A 102 1.56 42.00 0.42
CA ALA A 102 0.93 42.52 1.62
C ALA A 102 -0.59 42.40 1.50
N ILE A 103 -1.19 41.56 2.34
CA ILE A 103 -2.64 41.49 2.54
C ILE A 103 -3.01 42.77 3.30
N LYS A 104 -3.65 43.72 2.59
CA LYS A 104 -4.24 44.91 3.19
C LYS A 104 -5.61 44.56 3.75
N ASP A 105 -5.79 44.88 5.02
CA ASP A 105 -7.02 45.33 5.67
C ASP A 105 -8.32 44.63 5.23
N ILE A 106 -8.63 43.53 5.93
CA ILE A 106 -9.99 43.02 6.01
C ILE A 106 -10.59 43.57 7.31
N THR A 107 -11.39 44.62 7.18
CA THR A 107 -12.22 45.18 8.26
C THR A 107 -13.26 44.14 8.71
N PRO A 108 -13.37 43.84 10.02
CA PRO A 108 -14.50 43.07 10.53
C PRO A 108 -15.74 43.98 10.57
N THR A 109 -16.65 43.80 9.62
CA THR A 109 -17.99 44.38 9.73
C THR A 109 -18.75 43.63 10.81
N ASN A 110 -18.87 44.30 11.94
CA ASN A 110 -19.74 43.97 13.05
C ASN A 110 -21.20 44.08 12.55
N THR A 111 -21.97 43.00 12.64
CA THR A 111 -23.43 43.03 12.49
C THR A 111 -24.00 42.25 13.67
N ASP A 112 -24.23 43.01 14.73
CA ASP A 112 -25.14 42.67 15.81
C ASP A 112 -26.54 42.49 15.23
N GLU A 113 -26.92 41.25 14.90
CA GLU A 113 -28.32 40.86 14.77
C GLU A 113 -28.67 39.93 15.94
N ILE A 114 -29.15 40.55 17.01
CA ILE A 114 -29.72 39.90 18.19
C ILE A 114 -31.03 39.24 17.76
N ILE A 115 -30.97 37.96 17.39
CA ILE A 115 -32.17 37.13 17.26
C ILE A 115 -32.46 36.50 18.62
N GLN A 116 -33.51 36.99 19.24
CA GLN A 116 -34.05 36.51 20.50
C GLN A 116 -34.60 35.08 20.32
N LEU A 117 -33.91 34.08 20.88
CA LEU A 117 -34.41 32.71 20.93
C LEU A 117 -35.66 32.64 21.84
N PRO A 118 -36.80 32.09 21.39
CA PRO A 118 -37.88 31.74 22.27
C PRO A 118 -37.48 30.55 23.14
N SER A 119 -37.55 30.72 24.47
CA SER A 119 -37.48 29.66 25.47
C SER A 119 -38.45 28.53 25.13
N GLN A 120 -37.91 27.43 24.61
CA GLN A 120 -38.64 26.18 24.45
C GLN A 120 -38.69 25.47 25.80
N LYS A 121 -39.89 25.49 26.36
CA LYS A 121 -40.38 24.74 27.51
C LYS A 121 -39.95 23.27 27.44
N GLU A 122 -39.23 22.83 28.47
CA GLU A 122 -38.85 21.43 28.70
C GLU A 122 -40.06 20.51 28.56
N ASN A 123 -39.97 19.57 27.62
CA ASN A 123 -40.93 18.50 27.43
C ASN A 123 -40.26 17.19 27.90
N PRO A 124 -40.63 16.64 29.06
CA PRO A 124 -40.04 15.42 29.57
C PRO A 124 -40.69 14.22 28.89
N GLY A 125 -39.89 13.50 28.10
CA GLY A 125 -40.25 12.16 27.61
C GLY A 125 -40.48 12.08 26.11
N MET A 126 -39.40 11.87 25.36
CA MET A 126 -39.45 11.04 24.17
C MET A 126 -38.14 10.26 23.99
N PRO A 127 -38.24 9.04 23.44
CA PRO A 127 -37.29 7.97 23.63
C PRO A 127 -35.99 8.21 22.89
N GLN A 128 -34.90 7.73 23.50
CA GLN A 128 -33.57 7.59 22.96
C GLN A 128 -33.58 7.53 21.43
N GLU A 129 -33.05 8.60 20.85
CA GLU A 129 -32.63 8.69 19.46
C GLU A 129 -31.93 7.38 19.12
N ARG A 130 -32.64 6.53 18.37
CA ARG A 130 -32.13 5.24 17.92
C ARG A 130 -30.85 5.57 17.17
N GLN A 131 -29.72 5.17 17.76
CA GLN A 131 -28.45 5.04 17.06
C GLN A 131 -28.77 4.40 15.72
N VAL A 132 -28.73 5.19 14.65
CA VAL A 132 -28.97 4.69 13.30
C VAL A 132 -27.76 3.83 13.03
N SER A 133 -27.93 2.53 13.30
CA SER A 133 -27.07 1.47 12.85
C SER A 133 -27.08 1.49 11.32
N GLN A 134 -26.36 2.43 10.72
CA GLN A 134 -25.89 2.31 9.34
C GLN A 134 -24.83 1.20 9.33
N LEU A 135 -25.32 -0.03 9.46
CA LEU A 135 -24.58 -1.26 9.28
C LEU A 135 -24.43 -1.54 7.77
N PRO A 136 -23.39 -2.27 7.39
CA PRO A 136 -22.43 -1.79 6.41
C PRO A 136 -22.82 -2.27 5.02
N VAL A 137 -23.17 -1.34 4.13
CA VAL A 137 -23.31 -1.65 2.70
C VAL A 137 -21.93 -1.91 2.03
N GLY A 138 -20.83 -1.85 2.80
CA GLY A 138 -19.46 -1.74 2.28
C GLY A 138 -18.53 -2.95 2.39
N ASP A 139 -18.85 -4.01 3.14
CA ASP A 139 -17.88 -5.10 3.40
C ASP A 139 -17.46 -5.85 2.12
N MET A 140 -18.41 -6.12 1.22
CA MET A 140 -18.10 -6.76 -0.06
C MET A 140 -17.24 -5.86 -0.97
N ALA A 141 -17.34 -4.54 -0.83
CA ALA A 141 -16.56 -3.60 -1.63
C ALA A 141 -15.07 -3.61 -1.23
N LEU A 142 -14.77 -3.67 0.07
CA LEU A 142 -13.38 -3.63 0.57
C LEU A 142 -12.58 -4.85 0.11
N GLU A 143 -13.13 -6.05 0.31
CA GLU A 143 -12.45 -7.28 -0.11
C GLU A 143 -12.23 -7.29 -1.62
N SER A 144 -13.21 -6.81 -2.41
CA SER A 144 -13.08 -6.74 -3.87
C SER A 144 -11.95 -5.82 -4.34
N VAL A 145 -11.73 -4.67 -3.68
CA VAL A 145 -10.62 -3.75 -4.00
C VAL A 145 -9.28 -4.40 -3.72
N ILE A 146 -9.14 -5.08 -2.57
CA ILE A 146 -7.92 -5.80 -2.21
C ILE A 146 -7.67 -6.95 -3.18
N GLN A 147 -8.68 -7.77 -3.48
CA GLN A 147 -8.55 -8.88 -4.42
C GLN A 147 -8.19 -8.41 -5.83
N SER A 148 -8.79 -7.30 -6.30
CA SER A 148 -8.50 -6.72 -7.61
C SER A 148 -7.06 -6.21 -7.70
N GLN A 149 -6.56 -5.55 -6.65
CA GLN A 149 -5.15 -5.20 -6.56
C GLN A 149 -4.26 -6.45 -6.61
N LEU A 150 -4.57 -7.48 -5.83
CA LEU A 150 -3.80 -8.72 -5.78
C LEU A 150 -3.81 -9.48 -7.11
N ILE A 151 -4.88 -9.36 -7.92
CA ILE A 151 -4.92 -9.86 -9.31
C ILE A 151 -3.90 -9.11 -10.17
N ASP A 152 -3.97 -7.78 -10.20
CA ASP A 152 -3.05 -6.99 -11.04
C ASP A 152 -1.58 -7.14 -10.60
N LEU A 153 -1.33 -7.35 -9.29
CA LEU A 153 0.01 -7.69 -8.79
C LEU A 153 0.49 -9.07 -9.29
N ARG A 154 -0.39 -10.08 -9.35
CA ARG A 154 -0.05 -11.42 -9.88
C ARG A 154 0.27 -11.40 -11.36
N ASP A 155 -0.45 -10.56 -12.10
CA ASP A 155 -0.23 -10.34 -13.54
C ASP A 155 1.01 -9.47 -13.82
N LEU A 156 1.74 -9.07 -12.77
CA LEU A 156 2.93 -8.21 -12.81
C LEU A 156 2.65 -6.81 -13.36
N ASP A 157 1.38 -6.40 -13.41
CA ASP A 157 0.96 -5.04 -13.76
C ASP A 157 1.01 -4.13 -12.52
N PHE A 158 2.22 -3.88 -12.05
CA PHE A 158 2.46 -3.03 -10.88
C PHE A 158 1.99 -1.59 -11.08
N SER A 159 1.95 -1.11 -12.33
CA SER A 159 1.50 0.25 -12.64
C SER A 159 -0.01 0.36 -12.43
N LYS A 160 -0.79 -0.58 -12.98
CA LYS A 160 -2.24 -0.63 -12.76
C LYS A 160 -2.58 -0.85 -11.29
N ALA A 161 -1.91 -1.79 -10.63
CA ALA A 161 -2.10 -2.02 -9.20
C ALA A 161 -1.84 -0.77 -8.33
N TYR A 162 -0.91 0.09 -8.75
CA TYR A 162 -0.61 1.36 -8.11
C TYR A 162 -1.69 2.43 -8.40
N TYR A 163 -1.91 2.78 -9.67
CA TYR A 163 -2.79 3.90 -10.03
C TYR A 163 -4.28 3.60 -9.80
N ALA A 164 -4.72 2.35 -9.97
CA ALA A 164 -6.13 1.99 -9.86
C ALA A 164 -6.59 1.84 -8.40
N TYR A 165 -5.73 1.36 -7.49
CA TYR A 165 -6.17 1.01 -6.13
C TYR A 165 -5.50 1.80 -5.02
N MET A 166 -4.30 2.37 -5.21
CA MET A 166 -3.68 3.16 -4.15
C MET A 166 -4.34 4.53 -4.02
N SER A 167 -4.42 5.04 -2.79
CA SER A 167 -5.00 6.35 -2.50
C SER A 167 -4.18 7.49 -3.09
N LEU A 168 -4.81 8.63 -3.38
CA LEU A 168 -4.12 9.77 -3.96
C LEU A 168 -2.98 10.28 -3.05
N ASP A 169 -3.19 10.27 -1.74
CA ASP A 169 -2.17 10.65 -0.76
C ASP A 169 -0.96 9.71 -0.78
N PHE A 170 -1.19 8.40 -0.93
CA PHE A 170 -0.10 7.44 -1.09
C PHE A 170 0.68 7.72 -2.38
N GLN A 171 -0.04 7.99 -3.48
CA GLN A 171 0.57 8.26 -4.78
C GLN A 171 1.41 9.55 -4.78
N LYS A 172 0.98 10.58 -4.05
CA LYS A 172 1.75 11.82 -3.84
C LYS A 172 3.01 11.58 -3.00
N ALA A 173 2.95 10.70 -2.01
CA ALA A 173 4.04 10.46 -1.08
C ALA A 173 5.11 9.48 -1.63
N PHE A 174 4.71 8.49 -2.42
CA PHE A 174 5.58 7.43 -2.92
C PHE A 174 5.45 7.28 -4.43
N SER A 175 6.56 7.33 -5.16
CA SER A 175 6.53 7.06 -6.61
C SER A 175 6.19 5.60 -6.92
N VAL A 176 5.70 5.37 -8.15
CA VAL A 176 5.42 4.02 -8.65
C VAL A 176 6.65 3.09 -8.61
N ASP A 177 7.86 3.63 -8.77
CA ASP A 177 9.10 2.84 -8.70
C ASP A 177 9.43 2.38 -7.28
N VAL A 178 9.18 3.24 -6.28
CA VAL A 178 9.31 2.87 -4.86
C VAL A 178 8.29 1.78 -4.52
N PHE A 179 7.05 1.91 -5.00
CA PHE A 179 6.03 0.87 -4.85
C PHE A 179 6.44 -0.45 -5.51
N LYS A 180 6.94 -0.44 -6.75
CA LYS A 180 7.47 -1.63 -7.43
C LYS A 180 8.60 -2.29 -6.64
N ALA A 181 9.52 -1.50 -6.09
CA ALA A 181 10.61 -2.01 -5.26
C ALA A 181 10.09 -2.66 -3.96
N PHE A 182 9.08 -2.06 -3.33
CA PHE A 182 8.40 -2.62 -2.16
C PHE A 182 7.74 -3.98 -2.50
N VAL A 183 6.92 -4.04 -3.55
CA VAL A 183 6.24 -5.28 -3.96
C VAL A 183 7.24 -6.39 -4.28
N ARG A 184 8.34 -6.07 -4.97
CA ARG A 184 9.39 -7.05 -5.32
C ARG A 184 10.14 -7.60 -4.10
N LYS A 185 10.29 -6.81 -3.04
CA LYS A 185 10.88 -7.26 -1.77
C LYS A 185 9.97 -8.20 -0.98
N SER A 186 8.68 -8.23 -1.32
CA SER A 186 7.66 -9.03 -0.64
C SER A 186 6.96 -9.99 -1.63
N PRO A 187 7.61 -11.10 -2.03
CA PRO A 187 7.07 -12.05 -3.01
C PRO A 187 5.66 -12.56 -2.72
N THR A 188 5.28 -12.64 -1.44
CA THR A 188 3.94 -13.07 -1.00
C THR A 188 2.82 -12.19 -1.57
N LEU A 189 3.09 -10.94 -1.96
CA LEU A 189 2.09 -10.04 -2.54
C LEU A 189 1.75 -10.42 -3.99
N PHE A 190 2.74 -10.77 -4.82
CA PHE A 190 2.52 -11.07 -6.25
C PHE A 190 2.58 -12.57 -6.58
N ARG A 191 3.04 -13.42 -5.64
CA ARG A 191 2.95 -14.89 -5.72
C ARG A 191 1.84 -15.42 -4.82
N ASN A 192 0.83 -14.60 -4.52
CA ASN A 192 -0.29 -15.04 -3.70
C ASN A 192 -1.15 -16.07 -4.45
N LYS A 193 -1.66 -17.05 -3.72
CA LYS A 193 -2.66 -18.01 -4.16
C LYS A 193 -4.05 -17.60 -3.68
N SER A 194 -4.15 -17.15 -2.43
CA SER A 194 -5.40 -16.74 -1.81
C SER A 194 -5.17 -15.69 -0.73
N PHE A 195 -6.19 -14.86 -0.53
CA PHE A 195 -6.33 -13.96 0.60
C PHE A 195 -7.47 -14.46 1.48
N LEU A 196 -7.23 -14.54 2.80
CA LEU A 196 -8.22 -14.93 3.79
C LEU A 196 -8.46 -13.74 4.71
N LEU A 197 -9.65 -13.15 4.63
CA LEU A 197 -10.08 -12.06 5.49
C LEU A 197 -10.25 -12.57 6.93
N ASP A 198 -9.55 -11.95 7.89
CA ASP A 198 -9.65 -12.28 9.31
C ASP A 198 -10.61 -11.32 10.03
N SER A 199 -10.43 -10.00 9.85
CA SER A 199 -11.29 -8.99 10.47
C SER A 199 -11.27 -7.67 9.72
N THR A 200 -12.38 -6.93 9.86
CA THR A 200 -12.55 -5.58 9.33
C THR A 200 -12.98 -4.68 10.48
N ASN A 201 -12.38 -3.49 10.57
CA ASN A 201 -12.76 -2.45 11.52
C ASN A 201 -12.93 -1.12 10.79
N PHE A 202 -14.00 -0.39 11.09
CA PHE A 202 -14.31 0.91 10.50
C PHE A 202 -14.10 2.02 11.54
N GLU A 203 -13.32 3.01 11.16
CA GLU A 203 -13.08 4.26 11.91
C GLU A 203 -13.42 5.41 10.95
N ASP A 204 -14.68 5.85 10.98
CA ASP A 204 -15.25 6.88 10.09
C ASP A 204 -15.07 6.57 8.60
N VAL A 205 -14.15 7.29 7.93
CA VAL A 205 -13.84 7.17 6.49
C VAL A 205 -12.68 6.20 6.22
N ILE A 206 -12.14 5.58 7.28
CA ILE A 206 -11.02 4.65 7.22
C ILE A 206 -11.51 3.24 7.55
N ALA A 207 -11.16 2.27 6.71
CA ALA A 207 -11.36 0.86 6.99
C ALA A 207 -10.01 0.17 7.21
N LYS A 208 -9.87 -0.56 8.31
CA LYS A 208 -8.70 -1.40 8.63
C LYS A 208 -9.08 -2.85 8.40
N VAL A 209 -8.46 -3.47 7.40
CA VAL A 209 -8.70 -4.85 7.01
C VAL A 209 -7.48 -5.69 7.37
N LYS A 210 -7.67 -6.73 8.18
CA LYS A 210 -6.65 -7.71 8.54
C LYS A 210 -6.96 -9.04 7.87
N GLY A 211 -5.92 -9.70 7.38
CA GLY A 211 -6.07 -11.02 6.81
C GLY A 211 -4.75 -11.77 6.67
N LYS A 212 -4.84 -12.94 6.04
CA LYS A 212 -3.71 -13.81 5.74
C LYS A 212 -3.56 -13.98 4.24
N LEU A 213 -2.35 -13.76 3.75
CA LEU A 213 -1.94 -14.13 2.40
C LEU A 213 -1.28 -15.50 2.44
N VAL A 214 -1.72 -16.37 1.53
CA VAL A 214 -1.09 -17.67 1.28
C VAL A 214 -0.43 -17.59 -0.08
N SER A 215 0.88 -17.80 -0.14
CA SER A 215 1.66 -17.81 -1.38
C SER A 215 1.62 -19.17 -2.08
N THR A 216 1.94 -19.22 -3.38
CA THR A 216 1.98 -20.45 -4.18
C THR A 216 2.99 -21.48 -3.66
N ASP A 217 4.02 -21.03 -2.93
CA ASP A 217 5.02 -21.88 -2.28
C ASP A 217 4.60 -22.33 -0.86
N GLY A 218 3.37 -22.01 -0.44
CA GLY A 218 2.83 -22.37 0.88
C GLY A 218 3.27 -21.45 2.01
N GLN A 219 4.08 -20.41 1.74
CA GLN A 219 4.39 -19.39 2.74
C GLN A 219 3.13 -18.61 3.10
N THR A 220 3.01 -18.23 4.37
CA THR A 220 1.92 -17.41 4.85
C THR A 220 2.45 -16.10 5.42
N ALA A 221 1.70 -15.01 5.19
CA ALA A 221 1.98 -13.72 5.80
C ALA A 221 0.69 -13.12 6.36
N GLN A 222 0.78 -12.46 7.50
CA GLN A 222 -0.28 -11.57 7.95
C GLN A 222 -0.15 -10.26 7.19
N VAL A 223 -1.29 -9.75 6.72
CA VAL A 223 -1.36 -8.47 6.04
C VAL A 223 -2.42 -7.61 6.72
N GLN A 224 -2.12 -6.33 6.86
CA GLN A 224 -3.08 -5.32 7.25
C GLN A 224 -3.13 -4.26 6.15
N TYR A 225 -4.34 -3.97 5.68
CA TYR A 225 -4.64 -2.88 4.77
C TYR A 225 -5.35 -1.78 5.53
N ASP A 226 -4.88 -0.56 5.36
CA ASP A 226 -5.66 0.63 5.73
C ASP A 226 -6.23 1.18 4.43
N LEU A 227 -7.56 1.25 4.32
CA LEU A 227 -8.28 1.80 3.19
C LEU A 227 -8.95 3.12 3.58
N ILE A 228 -9.09 4.01 2.62
CA ILE A 228 -9.79 5.30 2.76
C ILE A 228 -10.79 5.44 1.62
N GLN A 229 -11.93 6.06 1.89
CA GLN A 229 -12.91 6.36 0.85
C GLN A 229 -12.58 7.72 0.20
N GLU A 230 -12.30 7.72 -1.11
CA GLU A 230 -12.06 8.91 -1.93
C GLU A 230 -13.15 8.97 -3.01
N ASP A 231 -13.93 10.05 -3.05
CA ASP A 231 -15.04 10.24 -4.01
C ASP A 231 -16.03 9.07 -4.06
N GLY A 232 -16.34 8.50 -2.88
CA GLY A 232 -17.23 7.34 -2.76
C GLY A 232 -16.58 5.99 -3.10
N VAL A 233 -15.32 5.97 -3.55
CA VAL A 233 -14.58 4.76 -3.94
C VAL A 233 -13.51 4.42 -2.90
N TRP A 234 -13.43 3.15 -2.51
CA TRP A 234 -12.39 2.70 -1.59
C TRP A 234 -11.02 2.60 -2.27
N LYS A 235 -10.00 3.14 -1.61
CA LYS A 235 -8.61 3.13 -2.04
C LYS A 235 -7.70 2.66 -0.91
N ILE A 236 -6.60 2.00 -1.26
CA ILE A 236 -5.62 1.48 -0.32
C ILE A 236 -4.65 2.60 0.04
N ARG A 237 -4.69 3.02 1.30
CA ARG A 237 -3.81 4.05 1.86
C ARG A 237 -2.49 3.45 2.35
N LYS A 238 -2.52 2.25 2.92
CA LYS A 238 -1.34 1.59 3.50
C LYS A 238 -1.43 0.07 3.40
N ILE A 239 -0.27 -0.57 3.25
CA ILE A 239 -0.11 -2.02 3.28
C ILE A 239 1.00 -2.35 4.27
N ASP A 240 0.65 -3.06 5.35
CA ASP A 240 1.61 -3.60 6.31
C ASP A 240 1.66 -5.12 6.16
N LEU A 241 2.86 -5.66 5.93
CA LEU A 241 3.09 -7.09 5.76
C LEU A 241 3.98 -7.62 6.88
N THR A 242 3.49 -8.61 7.61
CA THR A 242 4.24 -9.30 8.67
C THR A 242 4.39 -10.77 8.28
N PRO A 243 5.62 -11.23 7.95
CA PRO A 243 5.86 -12.64 7.65
C PRO A 243 5.48 -13.50 8.84
N LEU A 244 4.60 -14.49 8.62
CA LEU A 244 4.41 -15.53 9.62
C LEU A 244 5.56 -16.50 9.43
N ILE A 245 6.54 -16.43 10.33
CA ILE A 245 7.58 -17.45 10.42
C ILE A 245 6.85 -18.74 10.79
N GLN A 246 6.46 -19.54 9.79
CA GLN A 246 5.95 -20.86 10.06
C GLN A 246 7.08 -21.60 10.78
N PRO A 247 6.83 -22.21 11.95
CA PRO A 247 7.83 -23.02 12.59
C PRO A 247 8.18 -24.12 11.60
N SER A 248 9.39 -24.05 11.04
CA SER A 248 9.88 -25.02 10.07
C SER A 248 9.52 -26.40 10.58
N PRO A 249 8.77 -27.23 9.83
CA PRO A 249 8.34 -28.52 10.32
C PRO A 249 9.59 -29.22 10.79
N LYS A 250 9.71 -29.44 12.11
CA LYS A 250 10.89 -30.08 12.70
C LYS A 250 11.13 -31.29 11.84
N LYS A 251 12.26 -31.33 11.11
CA LYS A 251 12.65 -32.50 10.32
C LYS A 251 12.56 -33.66 11.31
N ARG A 252 11.46 -34.41 11.27
CA ARG A 252 11.35 -35.65 12.04
C ARG A 252 12.51 -36.42 11.49
N LYS A 253 13.57 -36.59 12.30
CA LYS A 253 14.64 -37.52 11.98
C LYS A 253 13.89 -38.80 11.72
N LEU A 254 13.78 -39.17 10.45
CA LEU A 254 13.23 -40.44 10.03
C LEU A 254 14.28 -41.43 10.51
N SER A 255 14.14 -41.79 11.79
CA SER A 255 14.93 -42.80 12.47
C SER A 255 14.49 -44.13 11.87
N ASN A 256 14.96 -44.38 10.64
CA ASN A 256 15.22 -45.74 10.21
C ASN A 256 16.40 -46.21 11.04
N GLN A 257 16.12 -46.63 12.27
CA GLN A 257 17.00 -47.57 12.96
C GLN A 257 16.53 -48.96 12.54
N PRO A 258 17.29 -49.66 11.68
CA PRO A 258 17.01 -51.05 11.39
C PRO A 258 17.28 -51.93 12.62
N ARG A 259 16.26 -52.72 12.93
CA ARG A 259 16.16 -53.99 13.70
C ARG A 259 16.85 -54.10 15.06
#